data_AF-A0A8B7IQ84-F1
#
_entry.id   AF-A0A8B7IQ84-F1
#
_cell.length_a   1.000
_cell.length_b   1.000
_cell.length_c   1.000
_cell.angle_alpha   90.00
_cell.angle_beta   90.00
_cell.angle_gamma   90.00
#
_symmetry.space_group_name_H-M   'P 1'
#
loop_
_entity.id
_entity.type
_entity.pdbx_description
1 polymer ?
#
loop_
_entity_poly.entity_id
_entity_poly.type
_entity_poly.pdbx_seq_one_letter_code
_entity_poly.pdbx_strand_id
1 'polypeptide(L)'
;MEHAQEHEACLEQTQKYHVKRPIYNQELLQGQLRRRERTPQTFRQRIAHSCRCSSKKAKSHLYSFLPILKWLPRYPVKEYLLGDIISGISTGVMQLPQGLAYALLAAVPPVFGLYSSFYPVFLYTFFGTSKHISIGTFAVISMMVGGVAVRVVPDEVVSVDLNSTNVTDLFAARDAERVQVAVTLALLSGIIQLCLGLLRFGFVAIYLTEPLVRGFTTAAAVHVFTSQLKYLLGVKTNRYSGPLSVIYSIAAVISEITTTNIASLIVGLTCIVMLLIGKEINLRFKKQLPVPIPMEIIVVIIGTGVSAGMNLTDSYGVDVVGNIPQGLRAPKVPEIQLIPTIFVDAVAIAIVGFSMAVSMAKIFALKHGYTIDGNQELIALGICNSVGSFFQSFTITCSMSRSLVQESTGGKTQIADCASCNCNGEPERNV
;
A
#
# COMPACT_ATOMS: atom_id res chain seq x y z
N MET A 1 21.83 -41.46 54.91
CA MET A 1 21.40 -41.11 53.53
C MET A 1 20.04 -41.74 53.27
N GLU A 2 19.09 -41.43 54.16
CA GLU A 2 17.69 -41.88 54.15
C GLU A 2 16.77 -40.79 53.56
N HIS A 3 17.33 -39.76 52.92
CA HIS A 3 16.62 -38.54 52.50
C HIS A 3 16.40 -38.39 50.99
N ALA A 4 16.51 -39.47 50.22
CA ALA A 4 16.13 -39.43 48.80
C ALA A 4 15.18 -40.57 48.38
N GLN A 5 14.71 -41.37 49.34
CA GLN A 5 13.57 -42.28 49.15
C GLN A 5 12.22 -41.54 49.16
N GLU A 6 12.20 -40.23 49.46
CA GLU A 6 10.97 -39.45 49.67
C GLU A 6 10.59 -38.51 48.51
N HIS A 7 11.38 -38.41 47.42
CA HIS A 7 11.08 -37.47 46.32
C HIS A 7 10.80 -38.09 44.96
N GLU A 8 11.00 -39.40 44.78
CA GLU A 8 10.78 -40.07 43.49
C GLU A 8 9.44 -40.84 43.42
N ALA A 9 8.74 -41.00 44.55
CA ALA A 9 7.44 -41.66 44.63
C ALA A 9 6.24 -40.69 44.59
N CYS A 10 6.48 -39.41 44.36
CA CYS A 10 5.44 -38.38 44.31
C CYS A 10 5.41 -37.74 42.92
N LEU A 11 5.03 -38.48 41.87
CA LEU A 11 4.47 -37.93 40.62
C LEU A 11 4.04 -38.99 39.58
N GLU A 12 3.49 -40.13 40.00
CA GLU A 12 2.67 -40.97 39.11
C GLU A 12 1.34 -41.36 39.78
N GLN A 13 0.63 -40.38 40.34
CA GLN A 13 -0.82 -40.50 40.40
C GLN A 13 -1.36 -40.30 38.98
N THR A 14 -1.29 -41.36 38.17
CA THR A 14 -2.14 -41.48 36.99
C THR A 14 -3.57 -41.38 37.48
N GLN A 15 -4.18 -40.20 37.34
CA GLN A 15 -5.59 -39.99 37.66
C GLN A 15 -6.42 -40.98 36.84
N LYS A 16 -6.85 -42.08 37.48
CA LYS A 16 -7.74 -43.07 36.86
C LYS A 16 -9.06 -42.35 36.56
N TYR A 17 -9.27 -42.01 35.30
CA TYR A 17 -10.48 -41.32 34.84
C TYR A 17 -11.67 -42.27 34.93
N HIS A 18 -12.41 -42.18 36.03
CA HIS A 18 -13.50 -43.09 36.36
C HIS A 18 -14.85 -42.44 36.05
N VAL A 19 -15.40 -42.68 34.86
CA VAL A 19 -16.72 -42.18 34.45
C VAL A 19 -17.75 -43.30 34.54
N LYS A 20 -18.66 -43.19 35.52
CA LYS A 20 -19.91 -43.97 35.56
C LYS A 20 -21.04 -43.11 34.98
N ARG A 21 -21.47 -43.44 33.77
CA ARG A 21 -22.68 -42.88 33.15
C ARG A 21 -23.43 -43.99 32.40
N PRO A 22 -24.76 -43.93 32.33
CA PRO A 22 -25.53 -44.85 31.50
C PRO A 22 -25.18 -44.64 30.02
N ILE A 23 -25.32 -45.70 29.22
CA ILE A 23 -25.05 -45.66 27.78
C ILE A 23 -26.24 -44.96 27.11
N TYR A 24 -25.98 -43.78 26.52
CA TYR A 24 -26.98 -43.01 25.81
C TYR A 24 -26.84 -43.21 24.30
N ASN A 25 -27.96 -43.50 23.62
CA ASN A 25 -28.07 -43.34 22.17
C ASN A 25 -28.34 -41.88 21.81
N GLN A 26 -27.89 -41.43 20.63
CA GLN A 26 -28.07 -40.06 20.13
C GLN A 26 -29.52 -39.57 20.26
N GLU A 27 -30.50 -40.45 19.99
CA GLU A 27 -31.92 -40.16 20.11
C GLU A 27 -32.38 -39.94 21.55
N LEU A 28 -31.88 -40.76 22.49
CA LEU A 28 -32.20 -40.68 23.91
C LEU A 28 -31.61 -39.40 24.53
N LEU A 29 -30.39 -39.06 24.12
CA LEU A 29 -29.69 -37.84 24.51
C LEU A 29 -30.41 -36.59 23.97
N GLN A 30 -30.84 -36.61 22.70
CA GLN A 30 -31.61 -35.53 22.10
C GLN A 30 -33.01 -35.40 22.75
N GLY A 31 -33.66 -36.51 23.09
CA GLY A 31 -34.95 -36.52 23.77
C GLY A 31 -34.90 -35.92 25.18
N GLN A 32 -33.82 -36.17 25.94
CA GLN A 32 -33.68 -35.63 27.30
C GLN A 32 -33.16 -34.20 27.37
N LEU A 33 -32.30 -33.77 26.43
CA LEU A 33 -31.70 -32.42 26.44
C LEU A 33 -32.50 -31.38 25.64
N ARG A 34 -33.36 -31.76 24.68
CA ARG A 34 -34.23 -30.82 23.96
C ARG A 34 -35.54 -30.54 24.71
N ARG A 35 -35.45 -30.00 25.93
CA ARG A 35 -36.53 -29.18 26.51
C ARG A 35 -36.13 -27.71 26.48
N ARG A 36 -35.86 -27.20 25.27
CA ARG A 36 -35.94 -25.77 25.01
C ARG A 36 -36.86 -25.60 23.81
N GLU A 37 -38.15 -25.48 24.10
CA GLU A 37 -39.16 -25.11 23.12
C GLU A 37 -38.69 -23.84 22.41
N ARG A 38 -38.19 -23.99 21.18
CA ARG A 38 -37.96 -22.85 20.30
C ARG A 38 -39.32 -22.50 19.72
N THR A 39 -40.01 -21.56 20.35
CA THR A 39 -41.17 -20.90 19.75
C THR A 39 -40.78 -20.42 18.34
N PRO A 40 -41.49 -20.83 17.27
CA PRO A 40 -41.15 -20.41 15.91
C PRO A 40 -41.42 -18.91 15.78
N GLN A 41 -40.35 -18.11 15.80
CA GLN A 41 -40.47 -16.68 15.52
C GLN A 41 -40.79 -16.50 14.03
N THR A 42 -41.87 -15.79 13.75
CA THR A 42 -42.29 -15.44 12.38
C THR A 42 -41.21 -14.60 11.68
N PHE A 43 -41.09 -14.72 10.35
CA PHE A 43 -40.06 -14.05 9.55
C PHE A 43 -40.05 -12.51 9.76
N ARG A 44 -41.22 -11.90 9.95
CA ARG A 44 -41.37 -10.48 10.32
C ARG A 44 -40.79 -10.15 11.72
N GLN A 45 -40.96 -11.03 12.70
CA GLN A 45 -40.36 -10.85 14.03
C GLN A 45 -38.84 -11.00 13.98
N ARG A 46 -38.30 -11.90 13.16
CA ARG A 46 -36.84 -12.00 12.92
C ARG A 46 -36.26 -10.72 12.33
N ILE A 47 -36.92 -10.12 11.35
CA ILE A 47 -36.48 -8.85 10.74
C ILE A 47 -36.60 -7.70 11.76
N ALA A 48 -37.74 -7.57 12.46
CA ALA A 48 -37.92 -6.56 13.50
C ALA A 48 -36.92 -6.69 14.66
N HIS A 49 -36.53 -7.91 15.02
CA HIS A 49 -35.53 -8.18 16.06
C HIS A 49 -34.08 -8.07 15.58
N SER A 50 -33.84 -8.20 14.26
CA SER A 50 -32.55 -7.89 13.62
C SER A 50 -32.34 -6.38 13.50
N CYS A 51 -33.41 -5.61 13.26
CA CYS A 51 -33.42 -4.15 13.20
C CYS A 51 -33.47 -3.47 14.59
N ARG A 52 -33.67 -4.21 15.69
CA ARG A 52 -33.44 -3.73 17.05
C ARG A 52 -31.92 -3.65 17.30
N CYS A 53 -31.31 -2.58 16.79
CA CYS A 53 -29.94 -2.19 17.14
C CYS A 53 -29.89 -1.85 18.63
N SER A 54 -29.65 -2.84 19.47
CA SER A 54 -29.22 -2.60 20.85
C SER A 54 -27.98 -1.70 20.80
N SER A 55 -27.95 -0.64 21.62
CA SER A 55 -26.80 0.28 21.74
C SER A 55 -25.45 -0.46 21.86
N LYS A 56 -25.44 -1.64 22.50
CA LYS A 56 -24.28 -2.53 22.60
C LYS A 56 -23.80 -3.09 21.25
N LYS A 57 -24.70 -3.47 20.36
CA LYS A 57 -24.36 -3.96 19.00
C LYS A 57 -23.87 -2.83 18.10
N ALA A 58 -24.52 -1.66 18.16
CA ALA A 58 -24.08 -0.47 17.43
C ALA A 58 -22.66 -0.06 17.86
N LYS A 59 -22.39 -0.04 19.17
CA LYS A 59 -21.05 0.22 19.72
C LYS A 59 -20.03 -0.84 19.28
N SER A 60 -20.40 -2.12 19.22
CA SER A 60 -19.53 -3.19 18.73
C SER A 60 -19.21 -3.06 17.24
N HIS A 61 -20.18 -2.67 16.40
CA HIS A 61 -19.94 -2.42 14.98
C HIS A 61 -19.09 -1.17 14.75
N LEU A 62 -19.33 -0.09 15.50
CA LEU A 62 -18.51 1.11 15.46
C LEU A 62 -17.04 0.80 15.78
N TYR A 63 -16.76 0.03 16.83
CA TYR A 63 -15.39 -0.38 17.15
C TYR A 63 -14.80 -1.43 16.18
N SER A 64 -15.61 -2.07 15.36
CA SER A 64 -15.13 -2.94 14.29
C SER A 64 -14.74 -2.11 13.07
N PHE A 65 -15.56 -1.12 12.73
CA PHE A 65 -15.39 -0.24 11.57
C PHE A 65 -14.32 0.83 11.77
N LEU A 66 -14.16 1.35 13.00
CA LEU A 66 -13.11 2.28 13.41
C LEU A 66 -12.20 1.64 14.47
N PRO A 67 -11.19 0.85 14.05
CA PRO A 67 -10.23 0.24 14.96
C PRO A 67 -9.48 1.25 15.83
N ILE A 68 -9.30 2.49 15.36
CA ILE A 68 -8.67 3.59 16.13
C ILE A 68 -9.28 3.78 17.51
N LEU A 69 -10.59 3.63 17.64
CA LEU A 69 -11.30 3.80 18.90
C LEU A 69 -11.01 2.68 19.92
N LYS A 70 -10.47 1.53 19.47
CA LYS A 70 -10.06 0.43 20.36
C LYS A 70 -8.63 0.61 20.87
N TRP A 71 -7.69 1.00 20.00
CA TRP A 71 -6.27 1.02 20.33
C TRP A 71 -5.80 2.37 20.88
N LEU A 72 -6.33 3.50 20.38
CA LEU A 72 -5.91 4.84 20.80
C LEU A 72 -6.11 5.11 22.31
N PRO A 73 -7.22 4.69 22.95
CA PRO A 73 -7.38 4.89 24.40
C PRO A 73 -6.46 4.02 25.26
N ARG A 74 -5.90 2.95 24.70
CA ARG A 74 -5.00 2.00 25.39
C ARG A 74 -3.53 2.27 25.05
N TYR A 75 -3.24 3.40 24.41
CA TYR A 75 -1.92 3.71 23.89
C TYR A 75 -0.96 4.12 25.02
N PRO A 76 0.16 3.39 25.24
CA PRO A 76 1.15 3.74 26.25
C PRO A 76 2.04 4.88 25.74
N VAL A 77 1.60 6.12 25.98
CA VAL A 77 2.25 7.35 25.47
C VAL A 77 3.75 7.40 25.78
N LYS A 78 4.15 7.06 27.00
CA LYS A 78 5.56 7.18 27.43
C LYS A 78 6.51 6.22 26.71
N GLU A 79 6.02 5.07 26.28
CA GLU A 79 6.87 4.03 25.69
C GLU A 79 6.87 4.08 24.16
N TYR A 80 5.71 4.34 23.55
CA TYR A 80 5.56 4.14 22.10
C TYR A 80 5.67 5.45 21.31
N LEU A 81 5.43 6.61 21.94
CA LEU A 81 5.36 7.89 21.22
C LEU A 81 6.66 8.26 20.52
N LEU A 82 7.80 8.11 21.20
CA LEU A 82 9.09 8.41 20.58
C LEU A 82 9.41 7.46 19.42
N GLY A 83 9.13 6.16 19.59
CA GLY A 83 9.31 5.17 18.53
C GLY A 83 8.44 5.45 17.32
N ASP A 84 7.14 5.71 17.53
CA ASP A 84 6.20 5.98 16.44
C ASP A 84 6.51 7.31 15.72
N ILE A 85 6.95 8.36 16.41
CA ILE A 85 7.34 9.64 15.77
C ILE A 85 8.61 9.47 14.93
N ILE A 86 9.67 8.88 15.49
CA ILE A 86 10.93 8.65 14.76
C ILE A 86 10.68 7.76 13.54
N SER A 87 9.88 6.72 13.73
CA SER A 87 9.47 5.80 12.70
C SER A 87 8.68 6.49 11.60
N GLY A 88 7.68 7.30 11.96
CA GLY A 88 6.85 8.06 11.02
C GLY A 88 7.63 9.10 10.23
N ILE A 89 8.53 9.84 10.87
CA ILE A 89 9.42 10.78 10.15
C ILE A 89 10.31 10.02 9.18
N SER A 90 10.90 8.90 9.60
CA SER A 90 11.78 8.08 8.75
C SER A 90 11.02 7.52 7.54
N THR A 91 9.80 7.00 7.73
CA THR A 91 8.98 6.49 6.63
C THR A 91 8.45 7.60 5.72
N GLY A 92 8.10 8.76 6.27
CA GLY A 92 7.70 9.95 5.51
C GLY A 92 8.81 10.46 4.59
N VAL A 93 10.03 10.58 5.13
CA VAL A 93 11.23 10.95 4.37
C VAL A 93 11.52 9.97 3.22
N MET A 94 11.33 8.67 3.43
CA MET A 94 11.47 7.67 2.35
C MET A 94 10.33 7.72 1.34
N GLN A 95 9.13 8.12 1.77
CA GLN A 95 7.96 8.15 0.92
C GLN A 95 8.00 9.29 -0.11
N LEU A 96 8.65 10.43 0.21
CA LEU A 96 8.83 11.56 -0.70
C LEU A 96 9.42 11.15 -2.06
N PRO A 97 10.66 10.63 -2.15
CA PRO A 97 11.26 10.27 -3.44
C PRO A 97 10.58 9.06 -4.09
N GLN A 98 10.10 8.10 -3.28
CA GLN A 98 9.38 6.92 -3.81
C GLN A 98 8.05 7.30 -4.46
N GLY A 99 7.29 8.22 -3.86
CA GLY A 99 6.03 8.72 -4.39
C GLY A 99 6.22 9.38 -5.76
N LEU A 100 7.23 10.26 -5.89
CA LEU A 100 7.58 10.92 -7.15
C LEU A 100 7.93 9.91 -8.25
N ALA A 101 8.79 8.93 -7.94
CA ALA A 101 9.20 7.90 -8.89
C ALA A 101 8.04 7.00 -9.33
N TYR A 102 7.14 6.65 -8.41
CA TYR A 102 5.99 5.79 -8.71
C TYR A 102 4.87 6.53 -9.47
N ALA A 103 4.73 7.84 -9.30
CA ALA A 103 3.85 8.64 -10.16
C ALA A 103 4.29 8.59 -11.65
N LEU A 104 5.60 8.65 -11.91
CA LEU A 104 6.15 8.51 -13.27
C LEU A 104 5.86 7.12 -13.87
N LEU A 105 5.88 6.07 -13.04
CA LEU A 105 5.44 4.72 -13.44
C LEU A 105 3.95 4.67 -13.77
N ALA A 106 3.13 5.38 -12.99
CA ALA A 106 1.69 5.55 -13.23
C ALA A 106 1.35 6.46 -14.42
N ALA A 107 2.36 6.94 -15.17
CA ALA A 107 2.18 7.83 -16.31
C ALA A 107 1.50 9.17 -15.95
N VAL A 108 1.58 9.59 -14.69
CA VAL A 108 1.01 10.85 -14.20
C VAL A 108 2.14 11.77 -13.71
N PRO A 109 1.89 13.09 -13.66
CA PRO A 109 2.87 14.03 -13.13
C PRO A 109 3.34 13.66 -11.70
N PRO A 110 4.62 13.84 -11.37
CA PRO A 110 5.21 13.44 -10.08
C PRO A 110 4.45 13.91 -8.84
N VAL A 111 3.85 15.11 -8.88
CA VAL A 111 3.09 15.69 -7.76
C VAL A 111 1.95 14.79 -7.26
N PHE A 112 1.31 14.02 -8.13
CA PHE A 112 0.22 13.11 -7.75
C PHE A 112 0.71 11.92 -6.91
N GLY A 113 2.01 11.63 -6.95
CA GLY A 113 2.67 10.71 -6.04
C GLY A 113 2.65 11.21 -4.61
N LEU A 114 2.84 12.52 -4.40
CA LEU A 114 2.81 13.16 -3.09
C LEU A 114 1.38 13.16 -2.52
N TYR A 115 0.37 13.49 -3.34
CA TYR A 115 -1.03 13.44 -2.91
C TYR A 115 -1.47 12.03 -2.50
N SER A 116 -1.12 11.03 -3.30
CA SER A 116 -1.37 9.61 -3.00
C SER A 116 -0.62 9.11 -1.76
N SER A 117 0.41 9.83 -1.33
CA SER A 117 1.20 9.53 -0.14
C SER A 117 0.71 10.24 1.12
N PHE A 118 -0.24 11.16 0.99
CA PHE A 118 -0.75 11.98 2.08
C PHE A 118 -2.17 11.55 2.47
N TYR A 119 -3.16 11.80 1.61
CA TYR A 119 -4.57 11.61 1.95
C TYR A 119 -4.92 10.15 2.28
N PRO A 120 -4.54 9.16 1.45
CA PRO A 120 -4.91 7.77 1.73
C PRO A 120 -4.22 7.21 2.97
N VAL A 121 -3.01 7.66 3.28
CA VAL A 121 -2.24 7.25 4.47
C VAL A 121 -2.89 7.78 5.73
N PHE A 122 -3.29 9.05 5.72
CA PHE A 122 -4.03 9.66 6.83
C PHE A 122 -5.35 8.93 7.10
N LEU A 123 -6.09 8.58 6.05
CA LEU A 123 -7.33 7.81 6.20
C LEU A 123 -7.07 6.42 6.80
N TYR A 124 -5.99 5.76 6.38
CA TYR A 124 -5.66 4.42 6.85
C TYR A 124 -5.41 4.38 8.38
N THR A 125 -4.89 5.45 8.98
CA THR A 125 -4.73 5.56 10.45
C THR A 125 -6.04 5.31 11.22
N PHE A 126 -7.19 5.69 10.65
CA PHE A 126 -8.50 5.55 11.30
C PHE A 126 -9.13 4.16 11.09
N PHE A 127 -9.00 3.61 9.89
CA PHE A 127 -9.74 2.42 9.45
C PHE A 127 -8.92 1.13 9.46
N GLY A 128 -7.58 1.23 9.41
CA GLY A 128 -6.65 0.10 9.34
C GLY A 128 -6.60 -0.72 10.63
N THR A 129 -6.35 -2.03 10.50
CA THR A 129 -6.19 -2.96 11.63
C THR A 129 -4.74 -3.30 11.90
N SER A 130 -3.92 -3.32 10.84
CA SER A 130 -2.49 -3.60 10.97
C SER A 130 -1.74 -2.45 11.61
N LYS A 131 -0.75 -2.77 12.45
CA LYS A 131 0.01 -1.78 13.24
C LYS A 131 1.29 -1.32 12.54
N HIS A 132 1.90 -2.18 11.73
CA HIS A 132 3.26 -1.99 11.21
C HIS A 132 3.30 -1.75 9.70
N ILE A 133 2.18 -1.95 9.00
CA ILE A 133 2.16 -1.67 7.57
C ILE A 133 2.09 -0.18 7.34
N SER A 134 2.79 0.27 6.31
CA SER A 134 2.74 1.64 5.81
C SER A 134 2.09 1.65 4.43
N ILE A 135 0.96 2.34 4.35
CA ILE A 135 0.16 2.50 3.14
C ILE A 135 0.71 3.63 2.26
N GLY A 136 0.56 3.54 0.94
CA GLY A 136 0.86 4.63 0.00
C GLY A 136 1.09 4.12 -1.42
N THR A 137 1.95 4.79 -2.16
CA THR A 137 2.28 4.41 -3.54
C THR A 137 3.11 3.13 -3.59
N PHE A 138 2.84 2.27 -4.59
CA PHE A 138 3.57 1.01 -4.80
C PHE A 138 3.81 0.76 -6.29
N ALA A 139 4.99 0.21 -6.62
CA ALA A 139 5.47 0.10 -7.99
C ALA A 139 4.53 -0.71 -8.91
N VAL A 140 4.04 -1.88 -8.47
CA VAL A 140 3.19 -2.75 -9.30
C VAL A 140 1.85 -2.10 -9.61
N ILE A 141 1.18 -1.56 -8.59
CA ILE A 141 -0.10 -0.86 -8.78
C ILE A 141 0.09 0.37 -9.66
N SER A 142 1.19 1.10 -9.47
CA SER A 142 1.52 2.26 -10.32
C SER A 142 1.72 1.85 -11.78
N MET A 143 2.42 0.75 -12.06
CA MET A 143 2.54 0.25 -13.44
C MET A 143 1.20 -0.21 -14.02
N MET A 144 0.33 -0.86 -13.22
CA MET A 144 -1.00 -1.24 -13.68
C MET A 144 -1.85 -0.01 -14.03
N VAL A 145 -1.84 1.01 -13.16
CA VAL A 145 -2.50 2.31 -13.43
C VAL A 145 -1.92 2.96 -14.69
N GLY A 146 -0.60 2.99 -14.82
CA GLY A 146 0.09 3.59 -15.98
C GLY A 146 -0.18 2.85 -17.29
N GLY A 147 -0.33 1.53 -17.26
CA GLY A 147 -0.72 0.75 -18.44
C GLY A 147 -2.13 1.10 -18.92
N VAL A 148 -3.07 1.30 -18.00
CA VAL A 148 -4.44 1.76 -18.34
C VAL A 148 -4.43 3.20 -18.83
N ALA A 149 -3.73 4.10 -18.14
CA ALA A 149 -3.64 5.51 -18.50
C ALA A 149 -3.06 5.70 -19.92
N VAL A 150 -2.03 4.94 -20.29
CA VAL A 150 -1.42 4.98 -21.62
C VAL A 150 -2.28 4.28 -22.67
N ARG A 151 -3.03 3.24 -22.30
CA ARG A 151 -3.97 2.56 -23.21
C ARG A 151 -5.15 3.46 -23.59
N VAL A 152 -5.69 4.19 -22.61
CA VAL A 152 -6.84 5.10 -22.82
C VAL A 152 -6.38 6.41 -23.46
N VAL A 153 -5.23 6.94 -23.04
CA VAL A 153 -4.61 8.15 -23.58
C VAL A 153 -3.21 7.82 -24.12
N PRO A 154 -3.12 7.26 -25.36
CA PRO A 154 -1.86 7.01 -26.05
C PRO A 154 -0.93 8.22 -26.13
N ASP A 155 0.34 7.98 -26.38
CA ASP A 155 1.28 9.07 -26.68
C ASP A 155 1.01 9.71 -28.06
N GLU A 156 0.30 9.01 -28.94
CA GLU A 156 -0.01 9.41 -30.33
C GLU A 156 -1.27 10.28 -30.49
N VAL A 157 -2.18 10.34 -29.49
CA VAL A 157 -3.41 11.18 -29.56
C VAL A 157 -3.11 12.69 -29.58
N VAL A 158 -1.83 13.04 -29.50
CA VAL A 158 -1.26 14.30 -29.93
C VAL A 158 -1.23 14.32 -31.48
N SER A 159 -2.34 14.00 -32.13
CA SER A 159 -2.54 14.37 -33.53
C SER A 159 -2.77 15.86 -33.55
N VAL A 160 -1.71 16.57 -33.87
CA VAL A 160 -1.63 18.01 -34.10
C VAL A 160 -2.83 18.46 -34.93
N ASP A 161 -3.84 19.06 -34.29
CA ASP A 161 -4.62 20.08 -34.99
C ASP A 161 -3.62 21.21 -35.27
N LEU A 162 -3.27 21.37 -36.54
CA LEU A 162 -2.22 22.23 -37.12
C LEU A 162 -2.36 23.74 -36.82
N ASN A 163 -3.13 24.13 -35.80
CA ASN A 163 -3.44 25.50 -35.44
C ASN A 163 -3.04 25.91 -34.00
N SER A 164 -2.51 25.00 -33.16
CA SER A 164 -2.01 25.36 -31.83
C SER A 164 -0.48 25.51 -31.83
N THR A 165 0.02 26.73 -31.65
CA THR A 165 1.45 27.08 -31.72
C THR A 165 2.30 26.71 -30.50
N ASN A 166 1.73 26.13 -29.44
CA ASN A 166 2.46 25.80 -28.21
C ASN A 166 2.47 24.29 -27.92
N VAL A 167 3.56 23.63 -28.29
CA VAL A 167 3.82 22.20 -28.03
C VAL A 167 3.76 21.86 -26.52
N THR A 168 4.07 22.82 -25.65
CA THR A 168 4.05 22.67 -24.19
C THR A 168 2.65 22.50 -23.61
N ASP A 169 1.64 23.18 -24.16
CA ASP A 169 0.26 23.12 -23.66
C ASP A 169 -0.39 21.76 -23.97
N LEU A 170 0.07 21.11 -25.04
CA LEU A 170 -0.45 19.80 -25.46
C LEU A 170 0.00 18.67 -24.54
N PHE A 171 1.25 18.68 -24.06
CA PHE A 171 1.72 17.73 -23.05
C PHE A 171 1.00 17.91 -21.71
N ALA A 172 0.73 19.16 -21.32
CA ALA A 172 -0.02 19.46 -20.11
C ALA A 172 -1.47 18.96 -20.19
N ALA A 173 -2.12 19.09 -21.34
CA ALA A 173 -3.48 18.56 -21.58
C ALA A 173 -3.52 17.03 -21.49
N ARG A 174 -2.58 16.35 -22.16
CA ARG A 174 -2.44 14.87 -22.10
C ARG A 174 -2.26 14.39 -20.67
N ASP A 175 -1.37 15.04 -19.91
CA ASP A 175 -1.09 14.66 -18.53
C ASP A 175 -2.29 14.91 -17.62
N ALA A 176 -3.08 15.96 -17.88
CA ALA A 176 -4.32 16.21 -17.16
C ALA A 176 -5.38 15.12 -17.39
N GLU A 177 -5.50 14.60 -18.63
CA GLU A 177 -6.39 13.47 -18.92
C GLU A 177 -5.91 12.17 -18.28
N ARG A 178 -4.61 11.86 -18.34
CA ARG A 178 -4.03 10.68 -17.67
C ARG A 178 -4.30 10.68 -16.17
N VAL A 179 -4.24 11.86 -15.55
CA VAL A 179 -4.62 12.04 -14.14
C VAL A 179 -6.10 11.71 -13.92
N GLN A 180 -7.01 12.15 -14.81
CA GLN A 180 -8.44 11.77 -14.68
C GLN A 180 -8.61 10.25 -14.75
N VAL A 181 -7.95 9.57 -15.70
CA VAL A 181 -7.99 8.11 -15.81
C VAL A 181 -7.51 7.46 -14.50
N ALA A 182 -6.35 7.86 -13.99
CA ALA A 182 -5.75 7.30 -12.78
C ALA A 182 -6.62 7.51 -11.53
N VAL A 183 -7.26 8.68 -11.43
CA VAL A 183 -8.12 9.06 -10.31
C VAL A 183 -9.47 8.34 -10.37
N THR A 184 -10.10 8.24 -11.55
CA THR A 184 -11.33 7.45 -11.73
C THR A 184 -11.07 5.97 -11.47
N LEU A 185 -9.90 5.46 -11.87
CA LEU A 185 -9.48 4.10 -11.59
C LEU A 185 -9.32 3.85 -10.08
N ALA A 186 -8.78 4.82 -9.33
CA ALA A 186 -8.69 4.76 -7.87
C ALA A 186 -10.07 4.76 -7.21
N LEU A 187 -10.99 5.62 -7.67
CA LEU A 187 -12.37 5.65 -7.18
C LEU A 187 -13.05 4.29 -7.40
N LEU A 188 -13.00 3.77 -8.63
CA LEU A 188 -13.68 2.54 -9.01
C LEU A 188 -13.08 1.33 -8.29
N SER A 189 -11.74 1.25 -8.22
CA SER A 189 -11.04 0.22 -7.45
C SER A 189 -11.41 0.26 -5.97
N GLY A 190 -11.50 1.47 -5.38
CA GLY A 190 -11.93 1.67 -4.01
C GLY A 190 -13.37 1.23 -3.76
N ILE A 191 -14.30 1.57 -4.65
CA ILE A 191 -15.71 1.14 -4.57
C ILE A 191 -15.80 -0.38 -4.68
N ILE A 192 -15.07 -1.00 -5.60
CA ILE A 192 -15.03 -2.47 -5.73
C ILE A 192 -14.50 -3.10 -4.44
N GLN A 193 -13.42 -2.58 -3.86
CA GLN A 193 -12.88 -3.03 -2.57
C GLN A 193 -13.92 -2.88 -1.45
N LEU A 194 -14.62 -1.74 -1.37
CA LEU A 194 -15.71 -1.55 -0.41
C LEU A 194 -16.83 -2.58 -0.60
N CYS A 195 -17.29 -2.81 -1.84
CA CYS A 195 -18.31 -3.80 -2.16
C CYS A 195 -17.87 -5.21 -1.74
N LEU A 196 -16.65 -5.61 -2.09
CA LEU A 196 -16.09 -6.91 -1.69
C LEU A 196 -15.95 -7.03 -0.16
N GLY A 197 -15.60 -5.94 0.53
CA GLY A 197 -15.54 -5.88 1.99
C GLY A 197 -16.92 -6.04 2.65
N LEU A 198 -17.95 -5.38 2.11
CA LEU A 198 -19.34 -5.51 2.54
C LEU A 198 -19.88 -6.92 2.31
N LEU A 199 -19.50 -7.56 1.20
CA LEU A 199 -19.80 -8.96 0.89
C LEU A 199 -18.98 -9.96 1.73
N ARG A 200 -18.10 -9.47 2.62
CA ARG A 200 -17.20 -10.26 3.46
C ARG A 200 -16.25 -11.16 2.67
N PHE A 201 -15.79 -10.69 1.51
CA PHE A 201 -14.85 -11.41 0.66
C PHE A 201 -13.42 -11.49 1.23
N GLY A 202 -13.12 -10.76 2.30
CA GLY A 202 -11.84 -10.80 3.00
C GLY A 202 -11.49 -12.16 3.63
N PHE A 203 -12.42 -13.14 3.62
CA PHE A 203 -12.09 -14.53 3.93
C PHE A 203 -11.03 -15.10 2.96
N VAL A 204 -10.99 -14.63 1.71
CA VAL A 204 -9.99 -15.06 0.70
C VAL A 204 -8.58 -14.76 1.16
N ALA A 205 -8.42 -13.70 1.96
CA ALA A 205 -7.14 -13.35 2.52
C ALA A 205 -6.58 -14.46 3.42
N ILE A 206 -7.43 -15.31 4.03
CA ILE A 206 -7.02 -16.48 4.83
C ILE A 206 -6.29 -17.51 3.96
N TYR A 207 -6.67 -17.66 2.69
CA TYR A 207 -6.18 -18.69 1.77
C TYR A 207 -4.95 -18.28 0.95
N LEU A 208 -4.50 -17.02 1.02
CA LEU A 208 -3.25 -16.59 0.39
C LEU A 208 -2.06 -17.26 1.10
N THR A 209 -1.46 -18.24 0.45
CA THR A 209 -0.29 -18.97 0.97
C THR A 209 0.97 -18.13 0.83
N GLU A 210 1.94 -18.31 1.73
CA GLU A 210 3.23 -17.60 1.66
C GLU A 210 3.98 -17.81 0.32
N PRO A 211 4.01 -19.02 -0.29
CA PRO A 211 4.63 -19.22 -1.61
C PRO A 211 4.03 -18.36 -2.72
N LEU A 212 2.70 -18.14 -2.70
CA LEU A 212 2.02 -17.29 -3.68
C LEU A 212 2.53 -15.84 -3.57
N VAL A 213 2.65 -15.33 -2.35
CA VAL A 213 3.15 -13.97 -2.09
C VAL A 213 4.58 -13.82 -2.58
N ARG A 214 5.46 -14.77 -2.24
CA ARG A 214 6.86 -14.77 -2.67
C ARG A 214 6.97 -14.77 -4.21
N GLY A 215 6.26 -15.69 -4.88
CA GLY A 215 6.25 -15.77 -6.34
C GLY A 215 5.75 -14.48 -7.01
N PHE A 216 4.66 -13.90 -6.50
CA PHE A 216 4.14 -12.63 -6.97
C PHE A 216 5.15 -11.49 -6.78
N THR A 217 5.76 -11.37 -5.60
CA THR A 217 6.75 -10.31 -5.33
C THR A 217 8.00 -10.41 -6.20
N THR A 218 8.47 -11.63 -6.50
CA THR A 218 9.62 -11.84 -7.40
C THR A 218 9.27 -11.46 -8.84
N ALA A 219 8.11 -11.89 -9.34
CA ALA A 219 7.65 -11.51 -10.68
C ALA A 219 7.44 -9.99 -10.80
N ALA A 220 6.85 -9.36 -9.78
CA ALA A 220 6.73 -7.92 -9.66
C ALA A 220 8.10 -7.21 -9.68
N ALA A 221 9.09 -7.72 -8.94
CA ALA A 221 10.43 -7.14 -8.91
C ALA A 221 11.11 -7.17 -10.29
N VAL A 222 10.99 -8.28 -11.02
CA VAL A 222 11.49 -8.38 -12.41
C VAL A 222 10.78 -7.38 -13.31
N HIS A 223 9.46 -7.28 -13.22
CA HIS A 223 8.65 -6.35 -14.02
C HIS A 223 9.04 -4.89 -13.76
N VAL A 224 9.17 -4.52 -12.48
CA VAL A 224 9.63 -3.17 -12.07
C VAL A 224 11.05 -2.91 -12.57
N PHE A 225 11.98 -3.84 -12.39
CA PHE A 225 13.36 -3.69 -12.87
C PHE A 225 13.42 -3.42 -14.37
N THR A 226 12.71 -4.21 -15.18
CA THR A 226 12.59 -3.98 -16.63
C THR A 226 12.02 -2.60 -16.95
N SER A 227 10.98 -2.16 -16.23
CA SER A 227 10.36 -0.84 -16.45
C SER A 227 11.29 0.34 -16.15
N GLN A 228 12.27 0.15 -15.25
CA GLN A 228 13.24 1.18 -14.86
C GLN A 228 14.42 1.29 -15.82
N LEU A 229 14.70 0.24 -16.61
CA LEU A 229 15.89 0.20 -17.47
C LEU A 229 15.93 1.34 -18.50
N LYS A 230 14.76 1.73 -19.02
CA LYS A 230 14.65 2.87 -19.95
C LYS A 230 15.04 4.22 -19.31
N TYR A 231 14.70 4.42 -18.03
CA TYR A 231 15.05 5.65 -17.31
C TYR A 231 16.52 5.65 -16.93
N LEU A 232 17.07 4.48 -16.58
CA LEU A 232 18.51 4.33 -16.28
C LEU A 232 19.38 4.61 -17.51
N LEU A 233 18.97 4.12 -18.68
CA LEU A 233 19.67 4.36 -19.95
C LEU A 233 19.33 5.72 -20.60
N GLY A 234 18.29 6.40 -20.13
CA GLY A 234 17.81 7.64 -20.75
C GLY A 234 17.25 7.44 -22.17
N VAL A 235 16.71 6.27 -22.48
CA VAL A 235 16.17 5.93 -23.80
C VAL A 235 14.65 6.08 -23.82
N LYS A 236 14.12 6.63 -24.93
CA LYS A 236 12.68 6.79 -25.13
C LYS A 236 12.13 5.56 -25.83
N THR A 237 11.43 4.70 -25.08
CA THR A 237 10.81 3.49 -25.60
C THR A 237 9.29 3.52 -25.48
N ASN A 238 8.63 2.87 -26.44
CA ASN A 238 7.19 2.67 -26.40
C ASN A 238 6.79 1.85 -25.17
N ARG A 239 5.66 2.21 -24.56
CA ARG A 239 5.12 1.48 -23.41
C ARG A 239 4.25 0.33 -23.91
N TYR A 240 4.65 -0.90 -23.63
CA TYR A 240 3.88 -2.09 -23.98
C TYR A 240 2.95 -2.49 -22.83
N SER A 241 1.68 -2.75 -23.15
CA SER A 241 0.67 -3.28 -22.22
C SER A 241 0.17 -4.63 -22.71
N GLY A 242 -0.14 -5.55 -21.78
CA GLY A 242 -0.69 -6.87 -22.10
C GLY A 242 0.20 -8.06 -21.71
N PRO A 243 -0.18 -9.28 -22.12
CA PRO A 243 0.60 -10.50 -21.90
C PRO A 243 2.01 -10.36 -22.50
N LEU A 244 3.02 -10.88 -21.80
CA LEU A 244 4.43 -10.81 -22.22
C LEU A 244 5.00 -9.39 -22.41
N SER A 245 4.32 -8.35 -21.91
CA SER A 245 4.77 -6.94 -21.96
C SER A 245 6.20 -6.72 -21.48
N VAL A 246 6.67 -7.50 -20.49
CA VAL A 246 8.07 -7.47 -20.01
C VAL A 246 9.04 -7.83 -21.12
N ILE A 247 8.76 -8.87 -21.90
CA ILE A 247 9.64 -9.35 -22.98
C ILE A 247 9.72 -8.29 -24.08
N TYR A 248 8.57 -7.73 -24.49
CA TYR A 248 8.53 -6.65 -25.47
C TYR A 248 9.28 -5.40 -24.99
N SER A 249 9.14 -5.06 -23.71
CA SER A 249 9.85 -3.92 -23.11
C SER A 249 11.36 -4.13 -23.10
N ILE A 250 11.83 -5.34 -22.77
CA ILE A 250 13.26 -5.69 -22.83
C ILE A 250 13.76 -5.61 -24.27
N ALA A 251 13.04 -6.22 -25.23
CA ALA A 251 13.43 -6.20 -26.63
C ALA A 251 13.54 -4.77 -27.19
N ALA A 252 12.59 -3.90 -26.84
CA ALA A 252 12.61 -2.50 -27.23
C ALA A 252 13.81 -1.75 -26.63
N VAL A 253 14.12 -1.97 -25.35
CA VAL A 253 15.29 -1.34 -24.72
C VAL A 253 16.61 -1.84 -25.32
N ILE A 254 16.70 -3.13 -25.65
CA ILE A 254 17.91 -3.70 -26.31
C ILE A 254 18.06 -3.16 -27.73
N SER A 255 16.97 -3.03 -28.48
CA SER A 255 16.99 -2.46 -29.84
C SER A 255 17.47 -1.02 -29.85
N GLU A 256 17.12 -0.26 -28.82
CA GLU A 256 17.39 1.18 -28.70
C GLU A 256 18.65 1.49 -27.86
N ILE A 257 19.47 0.47 -27.57
CA ILE A 257 20.64 0.62 -26.68
C ILE A 257 21.69 1.58 -27.24
N THR A 258 21.75 1.77 -28.56
CA THR A 258 22.69 2.67 -29.23
C THR A 258 22.37 4.15 -29.03
N THR A 259 21.13 4.51 -28.68
CA THR A 259 20.70 5.90 -28.43
C THR A 259 20.73 6.27 -26.94
N THR A 260 21.40 5.45 -26.12
CA THR A 260 21.57 5.66 -24.67
C THR A 260 22.24 6.99 -24.36
N ASN A 261 21.65 7.75 -23.42
CA ASN A 261 22.27 8.94 -22.87
C ASN A 261 23.32 8.55 -21.80
N ILE A 262 24.60 8.72 -22.14
CA ILE A 262 25.73 8.36 -21.28
C ILE A 262 25.69 9.12 -19.95
N ALA A 263 25.29 10.39 -19.95
CA ALA A 263 25.20 11.19 -18.72
C ALA A 263 24.13 10.64 -17.78
N SER A 264 22.96 10.27 -18.31
CA SER A 264 21.89 9.63 -17.53
C SER A 264 22.33 8.29 -16.93
N LEU A 265 23.07 7.49 -17.72
CA LEU A 265 23.61 6.21 -17.26
C LEU A 265 24.63 6.40 -16.13
N ILE A 266 25.56 7.34 -16.26
CA ILE A 266 26.56 7.63 -15.21
C ILE A 266 25.86 8.08 -13.93
N VAL A 267 24.93 9.05 -14.02
CA VAL A 267 24.17 9.53 -12.86
C VAL A 267 23.42 8.38 -12.19
N GLY A 268 22.69 7.58 -12.96
CA GLY A 268 21.94 6.46 -12.43
C GLY A 268 22.80 5.38 -11.78
N LEU A 269 23.94 5.01 -12.40
CA LEU A 269 24.89 4.06 -11.81
C LEU A 269 25.52 4.62 -10.53
N THR A 270 25.93 5.89 -10.52
CA THR A 270 26.45 6.54 -9.31
C THR A 270 25.40 6.56 -8.19
N CYS A 271 24.15 6.87 -8.49
CA CYS A 271 23.06 6.80 -7.52
C CYS A 271 22.86 5.38 -6.97
N ILE A 272 22.86 4.35 -7.82
CA ILE A 272 22.76 2.95 -7.39
C ILE A 272 23.91 2.59 -6.44
N VAL A 273 25.15 2.92 -6.80
CA VAL A 273 26.34 2.67 -5.97
C VAL A 273 26.23 3.38 -4.62
N MET A 274 25.84 4.67 -4.61
CA MET A 274 25.66 5.42 -3.36
C MET A 274 24.57 4.82 -2.47
N LEU A 275 23.44 4.38 -3.03
CA LEU A 275 22.37 3.73 -2.28
C LEU A 275 22.80 2.39 -1.70
N LEU A 276 23.57 1.59 -2.46
CA LEU A 276 24.12 0.31 -1.99
C LEU A 276 25.12 0.53 -0.86
N ILE A 277 26.05 1.48 -1.00
CA ILE A 277 26.99 1.86 0.05
C ILE A 277 26.24 2.33 1.30
N GLY A 278 25.25 3.21 1.12
CA GLY A 278 24.40 3.70 2.20
C GLY A 278 23.68 2.58 2.96
N LYS A 279 23.15 1.59 2.23
CA LYS A 279 22.53 0.40 2.82
C LYS A 279 23.53 -0.45 3.61
N GLU A 280 24.73 -0.66 3.08
CA GLU A 280 25.78 -1.43 3.77
C GLU A 280 26.27 -0.72 5.03
N ILE A 281 26.41 0.60 5.00
CA ILE A 281 26.71 1.44 6.17
C ILE A 281 25.61 1.27 7.22
N ASN A 282 24.34 1.39 6.83
CA ASN A 282 23.21 1.21 7.75
C ASN A 282 23.21 -0.19 8.40
N LEU A 283 23.56 -1.25 7.65
CA LEU A 283 23.66 -2.61 8.18
C LEU A 283 24.84 -2.75 9.16
N ARG A 284 26.02 -2.23 8.80
CA ARG A 284 27.23 -2.33 9.62
C ARG A 284 27.14 -1.53 10.92
N PHE A 285 26.54 -0.35 10.87
CA PHE A 285 26.39 0.55 12.02
C PHE A 285 25.03 0.43 12.72
N LYS A 286 24.23 -0.60 12.41
CA LYS A 286 22.91 -0.84 13.02
C LYS A 286 22.91 -0.85 14.56
N LYS A 287 24.02 -1.24 15.19
CA LYS A 287 24.16 -1.26 16.66
C LYS A 287 24.44 0.12 17.27
N GLN A 288 24.99 1.04 16.49
CA GLN A 288 25.43 2.36 16.93
C GLN A 288 24.45 3.46 16.52
N LEU A 289 23.72 3.26 15.43
CA LEU A 289 22.72 4.18 14.92
C LEU A 289 21.32 3.79 15.44
N PRO A 290 20.68 4.65 16.26
CA PRO A 290 19.32 4.38 16.74
C PRO A 290 18.26 4.48 15.65
N VAL A 291 18.57 5.13 14.51
CA VAL A 291 17.67 5.38 13.37
C VAL A 291 18.42 5.08 12.07
N PRO A 292 17.82 4.34 11.11
CA PRO A 292 18.44 4.10 9.82
C PRO A 292 18.58 5.42 9.05
N ILE A 293 19.73 5.62 8.42
CA ILE A 293 20.00 6.82 7.63
C ILE A 293 19.13 6.75 6.36
N PRO A 294 18.28 7.76 6.07
CA PRO A 294 17.47 7.81 4.86
C PRO A 294 18.34 8.19 3.66
N MET A 295 19.09 7.23 3.14
CA MET A 295 20.03 7.45 2.03
C MET A 295 19.33 7.87 0.74
N GLU A 296 18.06 7.50 0.57
CA GLU A 296 17.24 7.87 -0.58
C GLU A 296 17.10 9.39 -0.72
N ILE A 297 16.78 10.10 0.37
CA ILE A 297 16.61 11.56 0.30
C ILE A 297 17.95 12.28 0.14
N ILE A 298 19.01 11.78 0.78
CA ILE A 298 20.36 12.35 0.67
C ILE A 298 20.83 12.30 -0.78
N VAL A 299 20.65 11.15 -1.45
CA VAL A 299 21.00 10.98 -2.86
C VAL A 299 20.17 11.91 -3.75
N VAL A 300 18.89 12.11 -3.46
CA VAL A 300 18.05 13.06 -4.21
C VAL A 300 18.48 14.51 -4.02
N ILE A 301 18.83 14.93 -2.79
CA ILE A 301 19.32 16.29 -2.51
C ILE A 301 20.65 16.53 -3.23
N ILE A 302 21.62 15.62 -3.10
CA ILE A 302 22.92 15.72 -3.75
C ILE A 302 22.75 15.70 -5.28
N GLY A 303 21.93 14.78 -5.81
CA GLY A 303 21.65 14.66 -7.23
C GLY A 303 21.00 15.93 -7.80
N THR A 304 20.08 16.56 -7.06
CA THR A 304 19.47 17.83 -7.45
C THR A 304 20.48 18.97 -7.46
N GLY A 305 21.35 19.05 -6.44
CA GLY A 305 22.41 20.06 -6.37
C GLY A 305 23.43 19.91 -7.50
N VAL A 306 23.85 18.68 -7.82
CA VAL A 306 24.75 18.39 -8.95
C VAL A 306 24.06 18.70 -10.28
N SER A 307 22.79 18.34 -10.43
CA SER A 307 21.98 18.65 -11.62
C SER A 307 21.92 20.16 -11.90
N ALA A 308 21.65 20.95 -10.86
CA ALA A 308 21.58 22.40 -10.95
C ALA A 308 22.96 23.05 -11.16
N GLY A 309 24.02 22.53 -10.51
CA GLY A 309 25.37 23.10 -10.63
C GLY A 309 26.04 22.83 -11.99
N MET A 310 25.73 21.69 -12.62
CA MET A 310 26.31 21.28 -13.90
C MET A 310 25.38 21.51 -15.11
N ASN A 311 24.17 22.06 -14.91
CA ASN A 311 23.14 22.21 -15.94
C ASN A 311 22.99 20.94 -16.81
N LEU A 312 22.73 19.82 -16.13
CA LEU A 312 22.66 18.49 -16.76
C LEU A 312 21.56 18.37 -17.82
N THR A 313 20.47 19.13 -17.68
CA THR A 313 19.39 19.19 -18.67
C THR A 313 19.85 19.84 -19.98
N ASP A 314 20.36 21.06 -19.92
CA ASP A 314 20.71 21.82 -21.12
C ASP A 314 21.98 21.31 -21.79
N SER A 315 22.97 20.89 -20.99
CA SER A 315 24.29 20.48 -21.50
C SER A 315 24.35 19.03 -21.95
N TYR A 316 23.57 18.15 -21.32
CA TYR A 316 23.66 16.70 -21.54
C TYR A 316 22.31 16.04 -21.86
N GLY A 317 21.22 16.80 -21.98
CA GLY A 317 19.91 16.27 -22.35
C GLY A 317 19.35 15.26 -21.34
N VAL A 318 19.68 15.41 -20.06
CA VAL A 318 19.16 14.53 -19.00
C VAL A 318 17.74 14.96 -18.64
N ASP A 319 16.79 14.01 -18.70
CA ASP A 319 15.40 14.24 -18.32
C ASP A 319 15.30 14.58 -16.83
N VAL A 320 14.68 15.73 -16.52
CA VAL A 320 14.45 16.20 -15.15
C VAL A 320 12.96 16.27 -14.83
N VAL A 321 12.66 16.17 -13.53
CA VAL A 321 11.29 16.18 -12.98
C VAL A 321 10.55 17.48 -13.29
N GLY A 322 11.26 18.58 -13.50
CA GLY A 322 10.69 19.90 -13.80
C GLY A 322 10.10 20.59 -12.56
N ASN A 323 9.23 21.57 -12.79
CA ASN A 323 8.60 22.35 -11.73
C ASN A 323 7.46 21.57 -11.06
N ILE A 324 7.46 21.50 -9.72
CA ILE A 324 6.40 20.85 -8.94
C ILE A 324 5.53 21.97 -8.35
N PRO A 325 4.23 22.04 -8.70
CA PRO A 325 3.35 23.07 -8.15
C PRO A 325 3.22 22.89 -6.64
N GLN A 326 3.40 23.99 -5.90
CA GLN A 326 3.22 24.03 -4.46
C GLN A 326 1.73 24.10 -4.10
N GLY A 327 1.39 23.61 -2.90
CA GLY A 327 0.05 23.66 -2.35
C GLY A 327 -0.83 22.43 -2.61
N LEU A 328 -1.89 22.35 -1.82
CA LEU A 328 -2.92 21.33 -1.95
C LEU A 328 -3.94 21.75 -3.01
N ARG A 329 -4.28 20.83 -3.93
CA ARG A 329 -5.34 21.05 -4.90
C ARG A 329 -6.71 20.85 -4.28
N ALA A 330 -7.67 21.65 -4.73
CA ALA A 330 -9.06 21.52 -4.33
C ALA A 330 -9.61 20.13 -4.74
N PRO A 331 -10.54 19.56 -3.96
CA PRO A 331 -11.17 18.30 -4.32
C PRO A 331 -11.86 18.39 -5.69
N LYS A 332 -11.64 17.39 -6.54
CA LYS A 332 -12.27 17.27 -7.86
C LYS A 332 -12.99 15.93 -7.95
N VAL A 333 -14.22 15.95 -8.48
CA VAL A 333 -14.99 14.73 -8.71
C VAL A 333 -14.37 13.95 -9.88
N PRO A 334 -14.08 12.64 -9.72
CA PRO A 334 -13.55 11.81 -10.79
C PRO A 334 -14.55 11.66 -11.95
N GLU A 335 -14.04 11.55 -13.17
CA GLU A 335 -14.86 11.51 -14.36
C GLU A 335 -15.52 10.13 -14.57
N ILE A 336 -16.84 10.09 -14.38
CA ILE A 336 -17.64 8.86 -14.37
C ILE A 336 -17.76 8.25 -15.78
N GLN A 337 -17.58 9.06 -16.84
CA GLN A 337 -17.73 8.62 -18.22
C GLN A 337 -16.69 7.57 -18.64
N LEU A 338 -15.52 7.54 -17.99
CA LEU A 338 -14.46 6.57 -18.28
C LEU A 338 -14.71 5.18 -17.67
N ILE A 339 -15.65 5.06 -16.72
CA ILE A 339 -15.89 3.82 -15.95
C ILE A 339 -16.10 2.58 -16.84
N PRO A 340 -16.94 2.61 -17.90
CA PRO A 340 -17.18 1.42 -18.72
C PRO A 340 -15.91 0.87 -19.38
N THR A 341 -14.97 1.74 -19.75
CA THR A 341 -13.74 1.38 -20.47
C THR A 341 -12.66 0.80 -19.55
N ILE A 342 -12.67 1.17 -18.27
CA ILE A 342 -11.63 0.82 -17.29
C ILE A 342 -12.13 -0.15 -16.20
N PHE A 343 -13.39 -0.60 -16.28
CA PHE A 343 -14.00 -1.43 -15.24
C PHE A 343 -13.24 -2.72 -14.95
N VAL A 344 -12.83 -3.45 -16.00
CA VAL A 344 -12.10 -4.71 -15.86
C VAL A 344 -10.73 -4.49 -15.21
N ASP A 345 -10.05 -3.41 -15.59
CA ASP A 345 -8.75 -3.05 -15.00
C ASP A 345 -8.89 -2.67 -13.53
N ALA A 346 -9.96 -1.94 -13.17
CA ALA A 346 -10.24 -1.56 -11.79
C ALA A 346 -10.49 -2.78 -10.89
N VAL A 347 -11.17 -3.81 -11.39
CA VAL A 347 -11.36 -5.10 -10.69
C VAL A 347 -10.01 -5.78 -10.46
N ALA A 348 -9.16 -5.86 -11.49
CA ALA A 348 -7.83 -6.46 -11.37
C ALA A 348 -6.97 -5.72 -10.34
N ILE A 349 -6.92 -4.39 -10.41
CA ILE A 349 -6.17 -3.54 -9.48
C ILE A 349 -6.73 -3.65 -8.06
N ALA A 350 -8.06 -3.72 -7.89
CA ALA A 350 -8.69 -3.87 -6.59
C ALA A 350 -8.25 -5.18 -5.89
N ILE A 351 -8.27 -6.30 -6.63
CA ILE A 351 -7.90 -7.62 -6.12
C ILE A 351 -6.40 -7.69 -5.83
N VAL A 352 -5.55 -7.21 -6.75
CA VAL A 352 -4.09 -7.21 -6.57
C VAL A 352 -3.69 -6.31 -5.40
N GLY A 353 -4.26 -5.10 -5.31
CA GLY A 353 -4.00 -4.15 -4.24
C GLY A 353 -4.40 -4.67 -2.87
N PHE A 354 -5.54 -5.36 -2.77
CA PHE A 354 -5.99 -6.02 -1.55
C PHE A 354 -5.10 -7.20 -1.16
N SER A 355 -4.79 -8.07 -2.13
CA SER A 355 -3.95 -9.25 -1.91
C SER A 355 -2.59 -8.85 -1.34
N MET A 356 -1.95 -7.83 -1.93
CA MET A 356 -0.65 -7.33 -1.47
C MET A 356 -0.71 -6.74 -0.06
N ALA A 357 -1.73 -5.94 0.23
CA ALA A 357 -1.87 -5.33 1.54
C ALA A 357 -2.08 -6.37 2.64
N VAL A 358 -3.00 -7.32 2.46
CA VAL A 358 -3.24 -8.34 3.50
C VAL A 358 -2.08 -9.31 3.64
N SER A 359 -1.41 -9.66 2.55
CA SER A 359 -0.21 -10.51 2.62
C SER A 359 0.90 -9.86 3.46
N MET A 360 1.17 -8.57 3.26
CA MET A 360 2.14 -7.85 4.08
C MET A 360 1.70 -7.74 5.52
N ALA A 361 0.43 -7.37 5.73
CA ALA A 361 -0.14 -7.24 7.05
C ALA A 361 0.01 -8.57 7.83
N LYS A 362 -0.35 -9.71 7.21
CA LYS A 362 -0.20 -11.05 7.80
C LYS A 362 1.24 -11.40 8.19
N ILE A 363 2.23 -11.04 7.38
CA ILE A 363 3.64 -11.27 7.70
C ILE A 363 4.01 -10.57 9.02
N PHE A 364 3.62 -9.30 9.20
CA PHE A 364 3.88 -8.58 10.45
C PHE A 364 3.03 -9.06 11.62
N ALA A 365 1.78 -9.49 11.37
CA ALA A 365 0.92 -10.10 12.39
C ALA A 365 1.52 -11.39 12.96
N LEU A 366 1.99 -12.29 12.09
CA LEU A 366 2.67 -13.52 12.48
C LEU A 366 3.96 -13.23 13.26
N LYS A 367 4.74 -12.23 12.80
CA LYS A 367 6.00 -11.85 13.43
C LYS A 367 5.83 -11.24 14.84
N HIS A 368 4.78 -10.45 15.06
CA HIS A 368 4.52 -9.75 16.32
C HIS A 368 3.39 -10.35 17.16
N GLY A 369 2.84 -11.50 16.76
CA GLY A 369 1.82 -12.23 17.52
C GLY A 369 0.48 -11.51 17.66
N TYR A 370 0.02 -10.77 16.64
CA TYR A 370 -1.32 -10.17 16.60
C TYR A 370 -2.15 -10.72 15.43
N THR A 371 -3.47 -10.52 15.47
CA THR A 371 -4.39 -10.97 14.41
C THR A 371 -4.84 -9.81 13.54
N ILE A 372 -5.15 -10.12 12.28
CA ILE A 372 -5.64 -9.16 11.28
C ILE A 372 -6.97 -9.64 10.75
N ASP A 373 -7.90 -8.70 10.60
CA ASP A 373 -9.19 -8.95 9.95
C ASP A 373 -9.11 -8.53 8.48
N GLY A 374 -9.06 -9.52 7.59
CA GLY A 374 -9.00 -9.28 6.14
C GLY A 374 -10.20 -8.52 5.60
N ASN A 375 -11.40 -8.63 6.21
CA ASN A 375 -12.56 -7.86 5.76
C ASN A 375 -12.40 -6.38 6.11
N GLN A 376 -11.90 -6.08 7.30
CA GLN A 376 -11.68 -4.70 7.72
C GLN A 376 -10.54 -4.06 6.92
N GLU A 377 -9.47 -4.79 6.60
CA GLU A 377 -8.42 -4.31 5.69
C GLU A 377 -8.97 -4.00 4.29
N LEU A 378 -9.86 -4.85 3.77
CA LEU A 378 -10.51 -4.63 2.47
C LEU A 378 -11.36 -3.37 2.47
N ILE A 379 -12.14 -3.15 3.54
CA ILE A 379 -12.93 -1.94 3.73
C ILE A 379 -12.01 -0.72 3.88
N ALA A 380 -10.97 -0.81 4.72
CA ALA A 380 -10.04 0.29 4.97
C ALA A 380 -9.37 0.77 3.67
N LEU A 381 -8.80 -0.16 2.88
CA LEU A 381 -8.22 0.16 1.58
C LEU A 381 -9.25 0.75 0.62
N GLY A 382 -10.46 0.21 0.61
CA GLY A 382 -11.55 0.72 -0.21
C GLY A 382 -11.92 2.16 0.12
N ILE A 383 -11.98 2.52 1.41
CA ILE A 383 -12.20 3.91 1.86
C ILE A 383 -11.02 4.79 1.44
N CYS A 384 -9.78 4.34 1.66
CA CYS A 384 -8.58 5.12 1.34
C CYS A 384 -8.49 5.45 -0.15
N ASN A 385 -8.76 4.47 -1.03
CA ASN A 385 -8.77 4.66 -2.48
C ASN A 385 -9.97 5.49 -2.95
N SER A 386 -11.18 5.22 -2.42
CA SER A 386 -12.39 5.95 -2.82
C SER A 386 -12.33 7.42 -2.42
N VAL A 387 -12.04 7.70 -1.14
CA VAL A 387 -11.98 9.07 -0.62
C VAL A 387 -10.74 9.80 -1.15
N GLY A 388 -9.59 9.11 -1.24
CA GLY A 388 -8.36 9.67 -1.81
C GLY A 388 -8.50 10.13 -3.25
N SER A 389 -9.34 9.48 -4.05
CA SER A 389 -9.61 9.86 -5.45
C SER A 389 -10.16 11.30 -5.58
N PHE A 390 -11.01 11.76 -4.65
CA PHE A 390 -11.52 13.13 -4.67
C PHE A 390 -10.42 14.18 -4.48
N PHE A 391 -9.30 13.79 -3.86
CA PHE A 391 -8.10 14.62 -3.70
C PHE A 391 -7.04 14.35 -4.78
N GLN A 392 -7.47 13.83 -5.94
CA GLN A 392 -6.61 13.52 -7.08
C GLN A 392 -5.50 12.50 -6.80
N SER A 393 -5.72 11.60 -5.82
CA SER A 393 -4.80 10.49 -5.58
C SER A 393 -5.09 9.33 -6.54
N PHE A 394 -4.04 8.64 -6.99
CA PHE A 394 -4.19 7.38 -7.72
C PHE A 394 -4.17 6.19 -6.75
N THR A 395 -4.46 4.99 -7.25
CA THR A 395 -4.63 3.80 -6.40
C THR A 395 -3.39 3.50 -5.55
N ILE A 396 -3.61 3.31 -4.25
CA ILE A 396 -2.60 3.01 -3.24
C ILE A 396 -2.69 1.58 -2.71
N THR A 397 -1.61 1.11 -2.10
CA THR A 397 -1.53 -0.16 -1.35
C THR A 397 -0.40 -0.12 -0.32
N CYS A 398 -0.07 -1.24 0.31
CA CYS A 398 1.03 -1.36 1.26
C CYS A 398 2.39 -1.41 0.57
N SER A 399 3.40 -0.74 1.14
CA SER A 399 4.80 -0.86 0.71
C SER A 399 5.63 -1.72 1.66
N MET A 400 6.37 -2.69 1.11
CA MET A 400 7.25 -3.56 1.92
C MET A 400 8.42 -2.80 2.53
N SER A 401 9.12 -2.00 1.72
CA SER A 401 10.33 -1.28 2.14
C SER A 401 10.03 -0.32 3.30
N ARG A 402 8.94 0.44 3.18
CA ARG A 402 8.51 1.39 4.22
C ARG A 402 8.01 0.70 5.48
N SER A 403 7.22 -0.35 5.34
CA SER A 403 6.74 -1.12 6.51
C SER A 403 7.90 -1.75 7.27
N LEU A 404 8.93 -2.23 6.57
CA LEU A 404 10.14 -2.75 7.20
C LEU A 404 10.93 -1.66 7.93
N VAL A 405 11.03 -0.46 7.34
CA VAL A 405 11.68 0.68 7.98
C VAL A 405 10.91 1.12 9.21
N GLN A 406 9.58 1.18 9.11
CA GLN A 406 8.68 1.48 10.23
C GLN A 406 8.92 0.52 11.40
N GLU A 407 8.93 -0.77 11.11
CA GLU A 407 9.19 -1.80 12.11
C GLU A 407 10.61 -1.68 12.69
N SER A 408 11.62 -1.50 11.84
CA SER A 408 13.02 -1.46 12.26
C SER A 408 13.37 -0.25 13.13
N THR A 409 12.63 0.85 12.98
CA THR A 409 12.74 2.08 13.78
C THR A 409 11.95 2.01 15.09
N GLY A 410 11.28 0.88 15.35
CA GLY A 410 10.50 0.69 16.57
C GLY A 410 9.08 1.27 16.50
N GLY A 411 8.54 1.50 15.30
CA GLY A 411 7.14 1.82 15.10
C GLY A 411 6.25 0.65 15.52
N LYS A 412 5.33 0.91 16.44
CA LYS A 412 4.44 -0.08 17.06
C LYS A 412 2.97 0.20 16.81
N THR A 413 2.62 1.41 16.36
CA THR A 413 1.25 1.76 16.03
C THR A 413 1.13 2.60 14.76
N GLN A 414 -0.11 2.79 14.33
CA GLN A 414 -0.49 3.59 13.17
C GLN A 414 -0.30 5.10 13.39
N ILE A 415 0.12 5.54 14.58
CA ILE A 415 0.59 6.91 14.81
C ILE A 415 1.82 7.20 13.94
N ALA A 416 2.65 6.19 13.65
CA ALA A 416 3.77 6.34 12.72
C ALA A 416 3.30 6.75 11.32
N ASP A 417 2.23 6.14 10.80
CA ASP A 417 1.65 6.52 9.50
C ASP A 417 1.09 7.96 9.54
N CYS A 418 0.44 8.36 10.64
CA CYS A 418 -0.03 9.74 10.82
C CYS A 418 1.13 10.75 10.87
N ALA A 419 2.22 10.42 11.57
CA ALA A 419 3.41 11.26 11.64
C ALA A 419 4.10 11.35 10.27
N SER A 420 4.09 10.28 9.47
CA SER A 420 4.63 10.30 8.11
C SER A 420 3.86 11.24 7.18
N CYS A 421 2.54 11.41 7.39
CA CYS A 421 1.73 12.34 6.62
C CYS A 421 2.16 13.80 6.80
N ASN A 422 2.59 14.21 7.99
CA ASN A 422 3.05 15.58 8.22
C ASN A 422 4.28 15.94 7.36
N CYS A 423 5.17 14.98 7.08
CA CYS A 423 6.30 15.21 6.18
C CYS A 423 5.87 15.44 4.71
N ASN A 424 4.70 14.95 4.31
CA ASN A 424 4.17 15.07 2.95
C ASN A 424 3.13 16.20 2.79
N GLY A 425 2.64 16.76 3.90
CA GLY A 425 1.52 17.70 3.93
C GLY A 425 1.88 19.19 3.82
N GLU A 426 3.17 19.54 3.86
CA GLU A 426 3.66 20.92 3.82
C GLU A 426 4.51 21.23 2.58
N PRO A 427 3.89 21.48 1.41
CA PRO A 427 4.43 22.44 0.46
C PRO A 427 3.91 23.82 0.88
N GLU A 428 4.75 24.57 1.60
CA GLU A 428 4.65 25.98 2.00
C GLU A 428 3.35 26.74 1.63
N ARG A 429 2.65 27.21 2.67
CA ARG A 429 1.81 28.41 2.54
C ARG A 429 2.75 29.60 2.40
N ASN A 430 2.80 30.20 1.22
CA ASN A 430 3.37 31.53 1.04
C ASN A 430 2.71 32.49 2.04
N VAL A 431 3.51 33.05 2.96
CA VAL A 431 3.24 34.29 3.69
C VAL A 431 3.88 35.42 2.91
#